data_AF-A0A6L9ZME0-F1
#
_entry.id   AF-A0A6L9ZME0-F1
#
_cell.length_a   1.000
_cell.length_b   1.000
_cell.length_c   1.000
_cell.angle_alpha   90.00
_cell.angle_beta   90.00
_cell.angle_gamma   90.00
#
_symmetry.space_group_name_H-M   'P 1'
#
loop_
_entity.id
_entity.type
_entity.pdbx_description
1 polymer ?
#
loop_
_entity_poly.entity_id
_entity_poly.type
_entity_poly.pdbx_seq_one_letter_code
_entity_poly.pdbx_strand_id
1 'polypeptide(L)'
;MSLKSAYSTILEVAKEKLVNLSPERLQIALDFLTYLQEKDETDAHYLMKLPLEERRKILAKQAEKMLEHYQQEGEWQELQTWDELDEQ
;
A
#
# COMPACT_ATOMS: atom_id res chain seq x y z
N MET A 1 -15.13 -21.51 -26.46
CA MET A 1 -14.21 -21.98 -25.39
C MET A 1 -14.66 -21.38 -24.08
N SER A 2 -14.66 -22.16 -22.99
CA SER A 2 -15.00 -21.67 -21.63
C SER A 2 -13.81 -20.90 -21.04
N LEU A 3 -14.07 -19.82 -20.29
CA LEU A 3 -13.04 -19.05 -19.57
C LEU A 3 -12.15 -19.95 -18.71
N LYS A 4 -12.72 -20.95 -18.02
CA LYS A 4 -11.96 -21.91 -17.20
C LYS A 4 -10.92 -22.70 -18.02
N SER A 5 -11.25 -23.03 -19.26
CA SER A 5 -10.34 -23.73 -20.17
C SER A 5 -9.19 -22.82 -20.64
N ALA A 6 -9.46 -21.53 -20.88
CA ALA A 6 -8.42 -20.58 -21.26
C ALA A 6 -7.42 -20.33 -20.10
N TYR A 7 -7.93 -20.19 -18.86
CA TYR A 7 -7.09 -20.04 -17.68
C TYR A 7 -6.19 -21.25 -17.43
N SER A 8 -6.69 -22.47 -17.62
CA SER A 8 -5.87 -23.66 -17.40
C SER A 8 -4.75 -23.76 -18.44
N THR A 9 -5.02 -23.40 -19.70
CA THR A 9 -4.00 -23.39 -20.75
C THR A 9 -2.89 -22.37 -20.49
N ILE A 10 -3.25 -21.16 -20.04
CA ILE A 10 -2.29 -20.11 -19.71
C ILE A 10 -1.39 -20.54 -18.54
N LEU A 11 -1.97 -21.18 -17.53
CA LEU A 11 -1.23 -21.71 -16.37
C LEU A 11 -0.20 -22.77 -16.76
N GLU A 12 -0.57 -23.71 -17.64
CA GLU A 12 0.35 -24.75 -18.09
C GLU A 12 1.51 -24.18 -18.93
N VAL A 13 1.22 -23.25 -19.84
CA VAL A 13 2.28 -22.56 -20.62
C VAL A 13 3.21 -21.75 -19.72
N ALA A 14 2.68 -21.10 -18.68
CA ALA A 14 3.50 -20.35 -17.73
C ALA A 14 4.43 -21.27 -16.92
N LYS A 15 3.94 -22.43 -16.46
CA LYS A 15 4.75 -23.43 -15.75
C LYS A 15 5.89 -23.96 -16.63
N GLU A 16 5.60 -24.31 -17.87
CA GLU A 16 6.61 -24.80 -18.81
C GLU A 16 7.71 -23.77 -19.05
N LYS A 17 7.34 -22.50 -19.22
CA LYS A 17 8.30 -21.40 -19.39
C LYS A 17 9.12 -21.12 -18.14
N LEU A 18 8.52 -21.27 -16.95
CA LEU A 18 9.19 -21.15 -15.66
C LEU A 18 10.24 -22.24 -15.43
N VAL A 19 9.95 -23.48 -15.82
CA VAL A 19 10.90 -24.60 -15.71
C VAL A 19 12.09 -24.42 -16.65
N ASN A 20 11.89 -23.75 -17.80
CA ASN A 20 12.95 -23.49 -18.79
C ASN A 20 13.77 -22.22 -18.51
N LEU A 21 13.47 -21.47 -17.45
CA LEU A 21 14.25 -20.30 -17.07
C LEU A 21 15.52 -20.74 -16.31
N SER A 22 16.66 -20.13 -16.65
CA SER A 22 17.88 -20.35 -15.88
C SER A 22 17.74 -19.81 -14.46
N PRO A 23 18.49 -20.35 -13.48
CA PRO A 23 18.43 -19.88 -12.09
C PRO A 23 18.61 -18.36 -11.95
N GLU A 24 19.48 -17.76 -12.78
CA GLU A 24 19.75 -16.32 -12.78
C GLU A 24 18.53 -15.52 -13.26
N ARG A 25 17.80 -16.03 -14.26
CA ARG A 25 16.59 -15.36 -14.76
C ARG A 25 15.42 -15.51 -13.79
N LEU A 26 15.34 -16.63 -13.06
CA LEU A 26 14.38 -16.80 -11.97
C LEU A 26 14.67 -15.83 -10.83
N GLN A 27 15.94 -15.65 -10.48
CA GLN A 27 16.35 -14.69 -9.46
C GLN A 27 15.98 -13.26 -9.85
N ILE A 28 16.27 -12.84 -11.08
CA ILE A 28 15.89 -11.51 -11.58
C ILE A 28 14.36 -11.29 -11.53
N ALA A 29 13.57 -12.32 -11.87
CA ALA A 29 12.12 -12.23 -11.80
C ALA A 29 11.62 -12.09 -10.35
N LEU A 30 12.23 -12.81 -9.41
CA LEU A 30 11.94 -12.69 -7.98
C LEU A 30 12.30 -11.31 -7.45
N ASP A 31 13.50 -10.81 -7.76
CA ASP A 31 13.96 -9.49 -7.32
C ASP A 31 13.04 -8.38 -7.86
N PHE A 32 12.60 -8.51 -9.11
CA PHE A 32 11.66 -7.57 -9.72
C PHE A 32 10.27 -7.60 -9.07
N LEU A 33 9.75 -8.79 -8.74
CA LEU A 33 8.46 -8.92 -8.04
C LEU A 33 8.54 -8.36 -6.62
N THR A 34 9.63 -8.63 -5.90
CA THR A 34 9.90 -8.06 -4.58
C THR A 34 9.96 -6.53 -4.66
N TYR A 35 10.69 -5.97 -5.63
CA TYR A 35 10.74 -4.52 -5.87
C TYR A 35 9.35 -3.94 -6.14
N LEU A 36 8.52 -4.60 -6.97
CA LEU A 36 7.17 -4.14 -7.24
C LEU A 36 6.28 -4.19 -6.00
N GLN A 37 6.42 -5.22 -5.17
CA GLN A 37 5.67 -5.35 -3.93
C GLN A 37 6.05 -4.27 -2.92
N GLU A 38 7.34 -4.06 -2.67
CA GLU A 38 7.85 -3.00 -1.79
C GLU A 38 7.46 -1.60 -2.29
N LYS A 39 7.44 -1.42 -3.61
CA LYS A 39 7.01 -0.17 -4.22
C LYS A 39 5.50 0.03 -4.08
N ASP A 40 4.68 -1.00 -4.26
CA ASP A 40 3.23 -0.91 -4.03
C ASP A 40 2.90 -0.62 -2.56
N GLU A 41 3.70 -1.10 -1.60
CA GLU A 41 3.53 -0.78 -0.17
C GLU A 41 3.85 0.69 0.17
N THR A 42 4.74 1.33 -0.61
CA THR A 42 5.13 2.74 -0.43
C THR A 42 4.42 3.70 -1.38
N ASP A 43 3.60 3.18 -2.30
CA ASP A 43 2.85 3.98 -3.26
C ASP A 43 1.65 4.65 -2.59
N ALA A 44 1.59 5.99 -2.61
CA ALA A 44 0.42 6.75 -2.15
C ALA A 44 -0.88 6.34 -2.88
N HIS A 45 -0.76 5.74 -4.07
CA HIS A 45 -1.88 5.18 -4.82
C HIS A 45 -2.36 3.83 -4.31
N TYR A 46 -1.61 3.12 -3.44
CA TYR A 46 -2.04 1.86 -2.82
C TYR A 46 -3.38 2.03 -2.09
N LEU A 47 -3.52 3.10 -1.31
CA LEU A 47 -4.77 3.43 -0.64
C LEU A 47 -5.91 3.55 -1.67
N MET A 48 -5.67 4.19 -2.82
CA MET A 48 -6.68 4.39 -3.87
C MET A 48 -7.09 3.08 -4.57
N LYS A 49 -6.25 2.04 -4.55
CA LYS A 49 -6.54 0.71 -5.11
C LYS A 49 -7.43 -0.14 -4.19
N LEU A 50 -7.56 0.22 -2.91
CA LEU A 50 -8.34 -0.55 -1.94
C LEU A 50 -9.85 -0.26 -2.02
N PRO A 51 -10.71 -1.25 -1.69
CA PRO A 51 -12.13 -1.03 -1.47
C PRO A 51 -12.38 0.10 -0.47
N LEU A 52 -13.51 0.80 -0.63
CA LEU A 52 -13.84 1.97 0.20
C LEU A 52 -13.81 1.67 1.69
N GLU A 53 -14.22 0.48 2.09
CA GLU A 53 -14.28 0.07 3.49
C GLU A 53 -12.89 -0.16 4.10
N GLU A 54 -11.96 -0.73 3.35
CA GLU A 54 -10.57 -0.90 3.80
C GLU A 54 -9.87 0.45 3.89
N ARG A 55 -10.09 1.33 2.91
CA ARG A 55 -9.62 2.72 2.97
C ARG A 55 -10.06 3.43 4.25
N ARG A 56 -11.34 3.33 4.61
CA ARG A 56 -11.90 3.96 5.82
C ARG A 56 -11.21 3.48 7.09
N LYS A 57 -10.97 2.17 7.22
CA LYS A 57 -10.29 1.58 8.38
C LYS A 57 -8.85 2.09 8.52
N ILE A 58 -8.12 2.14 7.40
CA ILE A 58 -6.74 2.61 7.38
C ILE A 58 -6.67 4.10 7.73
N LEU A 59 -7.52 4.92 7.11
CA LEU A 59 -7.56 6.37 7.35
C LEU A 59 -7.97 6.71 8.80
N ALA A 60 -8.93 5.98 9.39
CA ALA A 60 -9.33 6.19 10.78
C ALA A 60 -8.14 5.94 11.73
N LYS A 61 -7.42 4.83 11.55
CA LYS A 61 -6.23 4.49 12.36
C LYS A 61 -5.09 5.51 12.18
N GLN A 62 -4.94 6.06 10.98
CA GLN A 62 -3.96 7.12 10.73
C GLN A 62 -4.36 8.44 11.41
N ALA A 63 -5.63 8.81 11.35
CA ALA A 63 -6.16 10.00 12.01
C ALA A 63 -6.00 9.94 13.55
N GLU A 64 -6.26 8.78 14.16
CA GLU A 64 -6.04 8.55 15.60
C GLU A 64 -4.57 8.79 15.98
N LYS A 65 -3.62 8.23 15.21
CA LYS A 65 -2.19 8.45 15.44
C LYS A 65 -1.76 9.90 15.28
N MET A 66 -2.34 10.60 14.29
CA MET A 66 -2.07 12.03 14.11
C MET A 66 -2.61 12.86 15.27
N LEU A 67 -3.79 12.52 15.77
CA LEU A 67 -4.38 13.18 16.94
C LEU A 67 -3.49 12.98 18.18
N GLU A 68 -3.04 11.76 18.44
CA GLU A 68 -2.11 11.46 19.54
C GLU A 68 -0.81 12.26 19.42
N HIS A 69 -0.26 12.37 18.21
CA HIS A 69 0.96 13.13 17.94
C HIS A 69 0.79 14.63 18.24
N TYR A 70 -0.29 15.25 17.73
CA TYR A 70 -0.55 16.67 17.96
C TYR A 70 -0.97 17.00 19.40
N GLN A 71 -1.57 16.05 20.12
CA GLN A 71 -1.83 16.22 21.56
C GLN A 71 -0.55 16.20 22.40
N GLN A 72 0.51 15.56 21.90
CA GLN A 72 1.79 15.42 22.60
C GLN A 72 2.81 16.51 22.19
N GLU A 73 2.63 17.15 21.03
CA GLU A 73 3.46 18.28 20.58
C GLU A 73 3.01 19.60 21.20
N GLY A 74 3.86 20.18 22.07
CA GLY A 74 3.58 21.45 22.75
C GLY A 74 3.42 22.67 21.84
N GLU A 75 3.90 22.62 20.60
CA GLU A 75 3.73 23.73 19.64
C GLU A 75 2.27 23.94 19.22
N TRP A 76 1.44 22.88 19.23
CA TRP A 76 0.00 23.00 18.98
C TRP A 76 -0.77 23.59 20.17
N GLN A 77 -0.26 23.42 21.39
CA GLN A 77 -0.82 24.08 22.56
C GLN A 77 -0.61 25.59 22.47
N GLU A 78 0.55 26.06 21.99
CA GLU A 78 0.81 27.49 21.79
C GLU A 78 -0.13 28.11 20.75
N LEU A 79 -0.42 27.42 19.63
CA LEU A 79 -1.38 27.87 18.62
C LEU A 79 -2.82 28.04 19.18
N GLN A 80 -3.26 27.12 20.04
CA GLN A 80 -4.57 27.24 20.72
C GLN A 80 -4.61 28.46 21.65
N THR A 81 -3.51 28.75 22.36
CA THR A 81 -3.42 29.93 23.24
C THR A 81 -3.45 31.24 22.46
N TRP A 82 -2.95 31.28 21.22
CA TRP A 82 -3.00 32.47 20.37
C TRP A 82 -4.43 32.74 19.84
N ASP A 83 -5.19 31.70 19.48
CA ASP A 83 -6.61 31.85 19.08
C ASP A 83 -7.48 32.35 20.26
N GLU A 84 -7.19 31.91 21.50
CA GLU A 84 -7.92 32.35 22.70
C GLU A 84 -7.61 33.80 23.13
N LEU A 85 -6.46 34.35 22.73
CA LEU A 85 -6.05 35.72 23.07
C LEU A 85 -6.56 36.76 22.08
N ASP A 86 -6.89 36.37 20.84
CA ASP A 86 -7.47 37.26 19.82
C ASP A 86 -8.99 37.50 20.03
N GLU A 87 -9.64 36.72 20.90
CA GLU A 87 -11.08 36.84 21.24
C GLU A 87 -11.36 37.64 22.54
N GLN A 88 -10.36 38.28 23.18
CA GLN A 88 -10.54 39.12 24.39
C GLN A 88 -10.52 40.63 24.14
#